data_AF-A0A060CJW3-F1
#
_entry.id   AF-A0A060CJW3-F1
#
_cell.length_a   1.000
_cell.length_b   1.000
_cell.length_c   1.000
_cell.angle_alpha   90.00
_cell.angle_beta   90.00
_cell.angle_gamma   90.00
#
_symmetry.space_group_name_H-M   'P 1'
#
loop_
_entity.id
_entity.type
_entity.pdbx_description
1 polymer ?
#
loop_
_entity_poly.entity_id
_entity_poly.type
_entity_poly.pdbx_seq_one_letter_code
_entity_poly.pdbx_strand_id
1 'polypeptide(L)'
;WEYLKTVPMKQTDFGVWETAVTIPENQLIYYKYGIMNTGTGVVFDLEYGDNRWTYANPDPNIILIKADHFFRYKAWELYHAAGVAVPVFSLRSEKGFGVGEFSDLKDLADWAKASDLGIIQILPVNDTTAHYSWTDSYPYAAISVYALHPQYVSLEDLRL
;
A
#
# COMPACT_ATOMS: atom_id res chain seq x y z
N TRP A 1 5.62 -31.33 -7.09
CA TRP A 1 6.60 -30.35 -6.60
C TRP A 1 7.70 -31.09 -5.88
N GLU A 2 8.88 -31.18 -6.47
CA GLU A 2 10.05 -31.63 -5.71
C GLU A 2 10.58 -30.42 -4.94
N TYR A 3 10.40 -30.41 -3.63
CA TYR A 3 10.89 -29.34 -2.74
C TYR A 3 12.43 -29.19 -2.77
N LEU A 4 13.14 -30.10 -3.42
CA LEU A 4 14.61 -30.18 -3.48
C LEU A 4 15.24 -29.36 -4.64
N LYS A 5 14.45 -28.67 -5.47
CA LYS A 5 14.94 -27.79 -6.54
C LYS A 5 14.41 -26.36 -6.42
N THR A 6 14.48 -25.79 -5.22
CA THR A 6 14.15 -24.37 -5.03
C THR A 6 15.30 -23.49 -5.46
N VAL A 7 15.00 -22.44 -6.23
CA VAL A 7 15.99 -21.42 -6.58
C VAL A 7 15.89 -20.28 -5.58
N PRO A 8 16.94 -19.99 -4.77
CA PRO A 8 16.91 -18.88 -3.83
C PRO A 8 16.83 -17.56 -4.58
N MET A 9 16.02 -16.64 -4.06
CA MET A 9 15.98 -15.26 -4.53
C MET A 9 16.90 -14.39 -3.68
N LYS A 10 17.47 -13.37 -4.31
CA LYS A 10 18.30 -12.36 -3.64
C LYS A 10 17.50 -11.07 -3.51
N GLN A 11 17.54 -10.47 -2.34
CA GLN A 11 16.98 -9.14 -2.14
C GLN A 11 17.90 -8.10 -2.81
N THR A 12 17.35 -7.30 -3.72
CA THR A 12 18.09 -6.25 -4.45
C THR A 12 17.68 -4.84 -4.02
N ASP A 13 16.49 -4.68 -3.45
CA ASP A 13 16.02 -3.45 -2.78
C ASP A 13 15.02 -3.80 -1.65
N PHE A 14 14.56 -2.82 -0.88
CA PHE A 14 13.55 -3.02 0.15
C PHE A 14 12.26 -3.60 -0.44
N GLY A 15 11.94 -4.85 -0.06
CA GLY A 15 10.78 -5.57 -0.58
C GLY A 15 10.93 -6.15 -1.99
N VAL A 16 12.07 -5.95 -2.66
CA VAL A 16 12.32 -6.45 -4.02
C VAL A 16 13.24 -7.66 -3.97
N TRP A 17 12.74 -8.79 -4.49
CA TRP A 17 13.44 -10.06 -4.54
C TRP A 17 13.53 -10.55 -5.98
N GLU A 18 14.74 -10.95 -6.39
CA GLU A 18 15.02 -11.30 -7.78
C GLU A 18 15.86 -12.57 -7.87
N THR A 19 15.67 -13.32 -8.96
CA THR A 19 16.54 -14.44 -9.33
C THR A 19 16.48 -14.67 -10.83
N ALA A 20 17.58 -15.15 -11.39
CA ALA A 20 17.66 -15.55 -12.79
C ALA A 20 17.59 -17.08 -12.87
N VAL A 21 16.68 -17.59 -13.70
CA VAL A 21 16.48 -19.04 -13.88
C VAL A 21 16.63 -19.38 -15.34
N THR A 22 17.48 -20.35 -15.66
CA THR A 22 17.55 -20.95 -16.99
C THR A 22 16.59 -22.13 -17.04
N ILE A 23 15.59 -22.05 -17.90
CA ILE A 23 14.58 -23.09 -18.09
C ILE A 23 14.74 -23.66 -19.49
N PRO A 24 15.23 -24.91 -19.64
CA PRO A 24 15.46 -25.52 -20.95
C PRO A 24 14.15 -25.90 -21.67
N GLU A 25 13.04 -26.04 -20.94
CA GLU A 25 11.75 -26.42 -21.51
C GLU A 25 11.06 -25.26 -22.24
N ASN A 26 10.71 -25.48 -23.51
CA ASN A 26 9.91 -24.55 -24.29
C ASN A 26 8.41 -24.84 -24.16
N GLN A 27 7.89 -24.81 -22.93
CA GLN A 27 6.49 -25.07 -22.60
C GLN A 27 5.95 -24.03 -21.60
N LEU A 28 4.68 -24.15 -21.23
CA LEU A 28 4.10 -23.32 -20.16
C LEU A 28 4.78 -23.67 -18.83
N ILE A 29 5.35 -22.65 -18.20
CA ILE A 29 6.13 -22.80 -16.96
C ILE A 29 5.21 -22.49 -15.79
N TYR A 30 5.06 -23.44 -14.87
CA TYR A 30 4.37 -23.23 -13.61
C TYR A 30 5.38 -23.06 -12.47
N TYR A 31 5.15 -22.08 -11.62
CA TYR A 31 6.02 -21.79 -10.48
C TYR A 31 5.20 -21.28 -9.29
N LYS A 32 5.81 -21.28 -8.12
CA LYS A 32 5.22 -20.76 -6.89
C LYS A 32 6.30 -20.16 -6.02
N TYR A 33 6.02 -19.03 -5.37
CA TYR A 33 6.96 -18.49 -4.39
C TYR A 33 6.82 -19.25 -3.06
N GLY A 34 7.94 -19.37 -2.35
CA GLY A 34 8.02 -20.01 -1.05
C GLY A 34 8.94 -19.24 -0.12
N ILE A 35 8.68 -19.37 1.18
CA ILE A 35 9.52 -18.79 2.23
C ILE A 35 10.47 -19.87 2.72
N MET A 36 11.76 -19.56 2.64
CA MET A 36 12.84 -20.48 2.97
C MET A 36 13.60 -19.98 4.20
N ASN A 37 13.88 -20.89 5.14
CA ASN A 37 14.82 -20.63 6.21
C ASN A 37 16.25 -20.70 5.64
N THR A 38 16.97 -19.58 5.65
CA THR A 38 18.30 -19.46 5.04
C THR A 38 19.38 -20.28 5.75
N GLY A 39 19.21 -20.59 7.04
CA GLY A 39 20.16 -21.40 7.80
C GLY A 39 20.05 -22.91 7.53
N THR A 40 18.82 -23.39 7.26
CA THR A 40 18.54 -24.82 7.03
C THR A 40 18.33 -25.16 5.55
N GLY A 41 18.04 -24.17 4.70
CA GLY A 41 17.65 -24.37 3.30
C GLY A 41 16.24 -24.94 3.13
N VAL A 42 15.46 -25.06 4.20
CA VAL A 42 14.13 -25.68 4.15
C VAL A 42 13.08 -24.61 3.82
N VAL A 43 12.27 -24.90 2.80
CA VAL A 43 11.05 -24.13 2.51
C VAL A 43 9.95 -24.58 3.47
N PHE A 44 9.49 -23.64 4.30
CA PHE A 44 8.48 -23.93 5.34
C PHE A 44 7.11 -23.34 5.01
N ASP A 45 7.02 -22.45 4.03
CA ASP A 45 5.74 -21.92 3.56
C ASP A 45 5.73 -21.70 2.05
N LEU A 46 4.55 -21.80 1.44
CA LEU A 46 4.30 -21.57 0.02
C LEU A 46 3.15 -20.59 -0.14
N GLU A 47 3.14 -19.89 -1.27
CA GLU A 47 2.01 -19.03 -1.59
C GLU A 47 0.67 -19.77 -1.53
N TYR A 48 -0.38 -19.04 -1.18
CA TYR A 48 -1.75 -19.51 -1.21
C TYR A 48 -2.34 -19.47 -2.63
N GLY A 49 -3.30 -20.36 -2.88
CA GLY A 49 -4.00 -20.47 -4.17
C GLY A 49 -3.24 -21.25 -5.24
N ASP A 50 -3.65 -21.06 -6.49
CA ASP A 50 -3.10 -21.77 -7.65
C ASP A 50 -1.66 -21.38 -7.96
N ASN A 51 -0.98 -22.25 -8.71
CA ASN A 51 0.36 -21.98 -9.21
C ASN A 51 0.33 -20.74 -10.13
N ARG A 52 1.38 -19.94 -10.05
CA ARG A 52 1.66 -18.93 -11.06
C ARG A 52 2.14 -19.62 -12.32
N TRP A 53 2.04 -18.91 -13.42
CA TRP A 53 2.53 -19.41 -14.70
C TRP A 53 3.09 -18.28 -15.57
N THR A 54 4.00 -18.66 -16.46
CA THR A 54 4.54 -17.81 -17.51
C THR A 54 4.81 -18.64 -18.76
N TYR A 55 4.84 -17.98 -19.92
CA TYR A 55 5.29 -18.63 -21.14
C TYR A 55 6.81 -18.82 -21.12
N ALA A 56 7.28 -19.85 -21.81
CA ALA A 56 8.69 -19.98 -22.14
C ALA A 56 9.17 -18.78 -22.97
N ASN A 57 10.44 -18.46 -22.83
CA ASN A 57 11.07 -17.41 -23.60
C ASN A 57 11.20 -17.85 -25.07
N PRO A 58 10.53 -17.18 -26.03
CA PRO A 58 10.56 -17.60 -27.42
C PRO A 58 11.88 -17.27 -28.13
N ASP A 59 12.66 -16.32 -27.62
CA ASP A 59 13.93 -15.87 -28.22
C ASP A 59 15.10 -16.04 -27.24
N PRO A 60 16.07 -16.93 -27.52
CA PRO A 60 17.21 -17.16 -26.64
C PRO A 60 18.16 -15.97 -26.53
N ASN A 61 18.06 -14.95 -27.40
CA ASN A 61 18.90 -13.75 -27.35
C ASN A 61 18.31 -12.62 -26.50
N ILE A 62 17.08 -12.78 -26.00
CA ILE A 62 16.39 -11.78 -25.18
C ILE A 62 16.20 -12.34 -23.77
N ILE A 63 16.30 -11.48 -22.76
CA ILE A 63 15.95 -11.85 -21.38
C ILE A 63 14.45 -11.59 -21.18
N LEU A 64 13.70 -12.63 -20.84
CA LEU A 64 12.31 -12.50 -20.40
C LEU A 64 12.28 -12.17 -18.90
N ILE A 65 11.71 -11.01 -18.55
CA ILE A 65 11.50 -10.61 -17.16
C ILE A 65 10.05 -10.87 -16.76
N LYS A 66 9.85 -11.70 -15.73
CA LYS A 66 8.55 -11.92 -15.10
C LYS A 66 8.56 -11.27 -13.71
N ALA A 67 7.79 -10.20 -13.56
CA ALA A 67 7.61 -9.50 -12.29
C ALA A 67 6.22 -9.80 -11.71
N ASP A 68 6.18 -10.23 -10.45
CA ASP A 68 4.98 -10.47 -9.68
C ASP A 68 4.93 -9.50 -8.48
N HIS A 69 3.78 -8.86 -8.27
CA HIS A 69 3.67 -7.70 -7.38
C HIS A 69 3.76 -8.02 -5.88
N PHE A 70 3.35 -9.22 -5.44
CA PHE A 70 3.32 -9.58 -4.02
C PHE A 70 3.30 -11.10 -3.81
N PHE A 71 3.76 -11.53 -2.63
CA PHE A 71 3.57 -12.88 -2.12
C PHE A 71 2.12 -13.07 -1.66
N ARG A 72 1.46 -14.15 -2.11
CA ARG A 72 0.09 -14.47 -1.73
C ARG A 72 0.06 -15.21 -0.40
N TYR A 73 -0.17 -14.50 0.70
CA TYR A 73 -0.38 -15.11 2.01
C TYR A 73 -1.75 -15.78 2.13
N LYS A 74 -1.89 -16.70 3.08
CA LYS A 74 -3.18 -17.30 3.42
C LYS A 74 -4.02 -16.25 4.13
N ALA A 75 -5.30 -16.13 3.79
CA ALA A 75 -6.13 -15.03 4.28
C ALA A 75 -6.20 -14.95 5.81
N TRP A 76 -6.17 -16.09 6.50
CA TRP A 76 -6.20 -16.18 7.97
C TRP A 76 -4.85 -15.89 8.65
N GLU A 77 -3.76 -15.76 7.88
CA GLU A 77 -2.45 -15.33 8.36
C GLU A 77 -2.25 -13.81 8.17
N LEU A 78 -3.14 -13.14 7.42
CA LEU A 78 -3.07 -11.70 7.21
C LEU A 78 -3.44 -10.96 8.49
N TYR A 79 -2.80 -9.81 8.68
CA TYR A 79 -3.14 -8.89 9.76
C TYR A 79 -4.58 -8.41 9.61
N HIS A 80 -5.39 -8.60 10.64
CA HIS A 80 -6.74 -8.04 10.72
C HIS A 80 -6.65 -6.64 11.31
N ALA A 81 -7.10 -5.63 10.56
CA ALA A 81 -7.14 -4.24 10.99
C ALA A 81 -8.56 -3.70 10.92
N ALA A 82 -8.90 -2.83 11.86
CA ALA A 82 -10.06 -1.94 11.76
C ALA A 82 -9.57 -0.49 11.57
N GLY A 83 -10.42 0.34 10.98
CA GLY A 83 -10.12 1.73 10.73
C GLY A 83 -11.38 2.59 10.64
N VAL A 84 -11.17 3.90 10.59
CA VAL A 84 -12.24 4.91 10.42
C VAL A 84 -12.02 5.68 9.12
N ALA A 85 -13.11 5.92 8.39
CA ALA A 85 -13.13 6.80 7.23
C ALA A 85 -13.91 8.07 7.57
N VAL A 86 -13.25 9.23 7.57
CA VAL A 86 -13.86 10.50 7.97
C VAL A 86 -13.31 11.69 7.16
N PRO A 87 -14.17 12.57 6.63
CA PRO A 87 -13.70 13.82 6.00
C PRO A 87 -13.15 14.79 7.05
N VAL A 88 -11.99 15.42 6.77
CA VAL A 88 -11.39 16.41 7.70
C VAL A 88 -12.36 17.54 7.99
N PHE A 89 -13.02 18.10 6.97
CA PHE A 89 -14.00 19.18 7.17
C PHE A 89 -15.18 18.82 8.10
N SER A 90 -15.43 17.53 8.34
CA SER A 90 -16.50 17.06 9.22
C SER A 90 -16.09 16.94 10.69
N LEU A 91 -14.78 16.96 10.99
CA LEU A 91 -14.27 16.92 12.36
C LEU A 91 -14.73 18.14 13.14
N ARG A 92 -14.98 17.95 14.42
CA ARG A 92 -15.38 18.99 15.36
C ARG A 92 -14.57 18.82 16.64
N SER A 93 -13.87 19.88 17.03
CA SER A 93 -13.13 19.98 18.27
C SER A 93 -13.57 21.22 19.03
N GLU A 94 -13.25 21.30 20.32
CA GLU A 94 -13.55 22.48 21.15
C GLU A 94 -12.75 23.72 20.73
N LYS A 95 -11.62 23.52 20.05
CA LYS A 95 -10.69 24.55 19.59
C LYS A 95 -10.96 25.03 18.15
N GLY A 96 -11.74 24.26 17.39
CA GLY A 96 -11.99 24.53 15.98
C GLY A 96 -13.07 25.60 15.74
N PHE A 97 -13.05 26.20 14.56
CA PHE A 97 -13.97 27.27 14.16
C PHE A 97 -15.21 26.76 13.40
N GLY A 98 -15.68 25.55 13.74
CA GLY A 98 -16.89 24.95 13.14
C GLY A 98 -16.66 24.14 11.85
N VAL A 99 -15.42 24.03 11.38
CA VAL A 99 -14.95 23.10 10.36
C VAL A 99 -13.66 22.47 10.87
N GLY A 100 -13.42 21.19 10.56
CA GLY A 100 -12.22 20.51 11.03
C GLY A 100 -10.95 21.00 10.33
N GLU A 101 -9.85 20.99 11.08
CA GLU A 101 -8.52 21.47 10.73
C GLU A 101 -7.49 20.32 10.75
N PHE A 102 -6.27 20.55 10.27
CA PHE A 102 -5.20 19.55 10.34
C PHE A 102 -4.76 19.23 11.77
N SER A 103 -4.93 20.17 12.71
CA SER A 103 -4.68 19.95 14.14
C SER A 103 -5.61 18.88 14.71
N ASP A 104 -6.88 18.84 14.27
CA ASP A 104 -7.89 17.87 14.72
C ASP A 104 -7.55 16.42 14.33
N LEU A 105 -6.68 16.22 13.33
CA LEU A 105 -6.19 14.88 12.98
C LEU A 105 -5.36 14.25 14.10
N LYS A 106 -4.73 15.06 14.96
CA LYS A 106 -3.98 14.56 16.11
C LYS A 106 -4.94 13.96 17.14
N ASP A 107 -6.00 14.67 17.46
CA ASP A 107 -7.03 14.21 18.40
C ASP A 107 -7.75 12.97 17.83
N LEU A 108 -8.02 12.95 16.52
CA LEU A 108 -8.54 11.76 15.84
C LEU A 108 -7.59 10.57 15.93
N ALA A 109 -6.27 10.79 15.80
CA ALA A 109 -5.26 9.74 15.94
C ALA A 109 -5.19 9.18 17.37
N ASP A 110 -5.26 10.04 18.38
CA ASP A 110 -5.31 9.61 19.78
C ASP A 110 -6.58 8.81 20.08
N TRP A 111 -7.74 9.25 19.56
CA TRP A 111 -8.99 8.51 19.65
C TRP A 111 -8.95 7.17 18.92
N ALA A 112 -8.40 7.13 17.71
CA ALA A 112 -8.27 5.90 16.92
C ALA A 112 -7.39 4.89 17.65
N LYS A 113 -6.27 5.33 18.22
CA LYS A 113 -5.40 4.50 19.06
C LYS A 113 -6.12 3.97 20.30
N ALA A 114 -6.87 4.81 21.00
CA ALA A 114 -7.67 4.40 22.17
C ALA A 114 -8.78 3.39 21.81
N SER A 115 -9.21 3.37 20.55
CA SER A 115 -10.26 2.51 20.02
C SER A 115 -9.73 1.27 19.26
N ASP A 116 -8.43 1.01 19.32
CA ASP A 116 -7.75 -0.08 18.58
C ASP A 116 -7.97 -0.04 17.05
N LEU A 117 -8.12 1.18 16.51
CA LEU A 117 -8.20 1.43 15.07
C LEU A 117 -6.80 1.72 14.54
N GLY A 118 -6.34 0.90 13.60
CA GLY A 118 -4.99 0.98 13.03
C GLY A 118 -4.89 1.87 11.79
N ILE A 119 -6.02 2.32 11.23
CA ILE A 119 -6.07 3.08 9.97
C ILE A 119 -7.06 4.25 10.10
N ILE A 120 -6.61 5.44 9.71
CA ILE A 120 -7.46 6.61 9.47
C ILE A 120 -7.42 6.89 7.97
N GLN A 121 -8.58 6.82 7.31
CA GLN A 121 -8.75 7.22 5.93
C GLN A 121 -9.48 8.57 5.88
N ILE A 122 -8.87 9.55 5.22
CA ILE A 122 -9.48 10.86 4.98
C ILE A 122 -9.88 11.02 3.52
N LEU A 123 -10.83 11.92 3.28
CA LEU A 123 -11.12 12.42 1.93
C LEU A 123 -9.96 13.32 1.46
N PRO A 124 -9.84 13.60 0.14
CA PRO A 124 -8.81 14.51 -0.35
C PRO A 124 -8.86 15.87 0.36
N VAL A 125 -7.69 16.40 0.70
CA VAL A 125 -7.50 17.66 1.44
C VAL A 125 -6.77 18.72 0.58
N ASN A 126 -6.68 18.46 -0.71
CA ASN A 126 -5.98 19.28 -1.67
C ASN A 126 -6.75 20.57 -1.96
N ASP A 127 -6.04 21.60 -2.41
CA ASP A 127 -6.64 22.88 -2.78
C ASP A 127 -7.59 22.71 -3.96
N THR A 128 -8.79 23.26 -3.81
CA THR A 128 -9.91 23.22 -4.76
C THR A 128 -10.41 24.62 -5.12
N THR A 129 -9.69 25.68 -4.70
CA THR A 129 -10.09 27.10 -4.84
C THR A 129 -9.99 27.59 -6.30
N ALA A 130 -10.92 27.16 -7.14
CA ALA A 130 -10.95 27.49 -8.57
C ALA A 130 -11.82 28.72 -8.88
N HIS A 131 -12.96 28.85 -8.20
CA HIS A 131 -14.01 29.82 -8.52
C HIS A 131 -14.35 30.75 -7.36
N TYR A 132 -13.71 30.59 -6.20
CA TYR A 132 -13.97 31.35 -4.97
C TYR A 132 -15.44 31.29 -4.55
N SER A 133 -16.06 30.13 -4.73
CA SER A 133 -17.48 29.90 -4.42
C SER A 133 -17.68 28.60 -3.64
N TRP A 134 -18.88 28.37 -3.11
CA TRP A 134 -19.21 27.16 -2.34
C TRP A 134 -19.02 25.87 -3.13
N THR A 135 -19.04 25.92 -4.48
CA THR A 135 -18.78 24.76 -5.33
C THR A 135 -17.37 24.21 -5.14
N ASP A 136 -16.44 25.04 -4.70
CA ASP A 136 -15.05 24.69 -4.47
C ASP A 136 -14.90 23.82 -3.20
N SER A 137 -15.95 23.68 -2.38
CA SER A 137 -15.94 22.76 -1.23
C SER A 137 -15.98 21.28 -1.62
N TYR A 138 -16.07 20.93 -2.91
CA TYR A 138 -16.05 19.55 -3.37
C TYR A 138 -14.61 19.00 -3.41
N PRO A 139 -14.25 18.03 -2.54
CA PRO A 139 -12.85 17.65 -2.29
C PRO A 139 -12.14 16.98 -3.49
N TYR A 140 -12.88 16.55 -4.50
CA TYR A 140 -12.31 15.89 -5.68
C TYR A 140 -12.00 16.84 -6.85
N ALA A 141 -12.33 18.13 -6.72
CA ALA A 141 -12.07 19.14 -7.75
C ALA A 141 -10.72 19.86 -7.52
N ALA A 142 -9.68 19.09 -7.17
CA ALA A 142 -8.38 19.67 -6.80
C ALA A 142 -7.75 20.42 -8.00
N ILE A 143 -7.33 21.66 -7.76
CA ILE A 143 -6.57 22.46 -8.73
C ILE A 143 -5.07 22.15 -8.68
N SER A 144 -4.61 21.48 -7.61
CA SER A 144 -3.23 21.03 -7.43
C SER A 144 -3.15 19.73 -6.64
N VAL A 145 -2.34 18.79 -7.12
CA VAL A 145 -2.02 17.56 -6.37
C VAL A 145 -0.98 17.77 -5.27
N TYR A 146 -0.31 18.94 -5.27
CA TYR A 146 0.77 19.28 -4.33
C TYR A 146 0.36 20.27 -3.24
N ALA A 147 -0.66 21.10 -3.50
CA ALA A 147 -1.11 22.11 -2.55
C ALA A 147 -2.21 21.56 -1.66
N LEU A 148 -2.06 21.77 -0.35
CA LEU A 148 -3.10 21.52 0.65
C LEU A 148 -4.07 22.70 0.67
N HIS A 149 -5.35 22.44 0.89
CA HIS A 149 -6.36 23.49 0.99
C HIS A 149 -6.10 24.35 2.24
N PRO A 150 -5.99 25.69 2.11
CA PRO A 150 -5.70 26.56 3.24
C PRO A 150 -6.78 26.58 4.33
N GLN A 151 -7.99 26.06 4.06
CA GLN A 151 -9.09 25.98 5.02
C GLN A 151 -8.74 25.07 6.22
N TYR A 152 -7.86 24.09 6.03
CA TYR A 152 -7.48 23.15 7.07
C TYR A 152 -6.33 23.66 7.95
N VAL A 153 -5.84 24.89 7.73
CA VAL A 153 -4.82 25.50 8.58
C VAL A 153 -5.41 25.80 9.95
N SER A 154 -4.72 25.39 11.00
CA SER A 154 -5.14 25.75 12.35
C SER A 154 -4.68 27.16 12.69
N LEU A 155 -5.65 28.03 12.96
CA LEU A 155 -5.38 29.43 13.33
C LEU A 155 -4.84 29.54 14.77
N GLU A 156 -5.24 28.65 15.68
CA GLU A 156 -4.71 28.64 17.04
C GLU A 156 -3.21 28.28 17.08
N ASP A 157 -2.79 27.31 16.27
CA ASP A 157 -1.39 26.87 16.19
C ASP A 157 -0.53 27.79 15.29
N LEU A 158 -1.14 28.73 14.57
CA LEU A 158 -0.43 29.64 13.66
C LEU A 158 0.38 30.67 14.46
N ARG A 159 1.70 30.47 14.52
CA ARG A 159 2.63 31.43 15.11
C ARG A 159 3.11 32.41 14.05
N LEU A 160 2.91 33.70 14.31
CA LEU A 160 3.43 34.82 13.51
C LEU A 160 4.86 35.18 13.91
#